data_AF-A0A379Y0E1-F1
#
_entry.id   AF-A0A379Y0E1-F1
#
_cell.length_a   1.000
_cell.length_b   1.000
_cell.length_c   1.000
_cell.angle_alpha   90.00
_cell.angle_beta   90.00
_cell.angle_gamma   90.00
#
_symmetry.space_group_name_H-M   'P 1'
#
loop_
_entity.id
_entity.type
_entity.pdbx_description
1 polymer ?
#
loop_
_entity_poly.entity_id
_entity_poly.type
_entity_poly.pdbx_seq_one_letter_code
_entity_poly.pdbx_strand_id
1 'polypeptide(L)' 'MVPIGNYERVMPLDILPTLLLRDLLAGDSDSAQALGCLELDEEDLALCTFVCPGKYEYAPVLREVLTKIEQEG' A
#
# COMPACT_ATOMS: atom_id res chain seq x y z
N MET A 1 -4.20 11.15 -7.89
CA MET A 1 -2.91 10.80 -8.52
C MET A 1 -1.90 10.62 -7.40
N VAL A 2 -1.24 9.47 -7.35
CA VAL A 2 -0.20 9.15 -6.34
C VAL A 2 1.12 9.77 -6.84
N PRO A 3 1.79 10.67 -6.09
CA PRO A 3 3.02 11.32 -6.55
C PRO A 3 4.16 10.32 -6.73
N ILE A 4 4.60 10.16 -7.98
CA ILE A 4 5.72 9.28 -8.35
C ILE A 4 7.03 9.80 -7.74
N GLY A 5 7.81 8.91 -7.14
CA GLY A 5 9.16 9.20 -6.62
C GLY A 5 9.21 9.68 -5.17
N ASN A 6 8.07 9.97 -4.53
CA ASN A 6 8.03 10.33 -3.11
C ASN A 6 8.01 9.09 -2.21
N TYR A 7 7.24 8.08 -2.60
CA TYR A 7 7.08 6.86 -1.79
C TYR A 7 8.32 5.96 -1.93
N GLU A 8 8.93 5.90 -3.09
CA GLU A 8 10.15 5.13 -3.37
C GLU A 8 11.35 5.61 -2.54
N ARG A 9 11.35 6.87 -2.10
CA ARG A 9 12.43 7.42 -1.25
C ARG A 9 12.28 7.05 0.23
N VAL A 10 11.10 6.62 0.66
CA VAL A 10 10.82 6.28 2.07
C VAL A 10 10.49 4.79 2.26
N MET A 11 10.21 4.07 1.17
CA MET A 11 10.00 2.63 1.20
C MET A 11 11.36 1.92 1.16
N PRO A 12 11.74 1.17 2.22
CA PRO A 12 13.02 0.48 2.27
C PRO A 12 13.02 -0.86 1.54
N LEU A 13 11.84 -1.41 1.24
CA LEU A 13 11.65 -2.69 0.57
C LEU A 13 11.76 -2.56 -0.95
N ASP A 14 12.19 -3.64 -1.61
CA ASP A 14 12.28 -3.73 -3.07
C ASP A 14 10.90 -4.02 -3.69
N ILE A 15 10.00 -3.05 -3.56
CA ILE A 15 8.64 -3.08 -4.10
C ILE A 15 8.36 -1.82 -4.91
N LEU A 16 7.24 -1.80 -5.64
CA LEU A 16 6.78 -0.62 -6.39
C LEU A 16 5.72 0.12 -5.56
N PRO A 17 6.09 0.94 -4.55
CA PRO A 17 5.14 1.47 -3.58
C PRO A 17 4.09 2.37 -4.23
N THR A 18 4.45 3.17 -5.23
CA THR A 18 3.46 4.02 -5.93
C THR A 18 2.34 3.21 -6.59
N LEU A 19 2.68 2.07 -7.20
CA LEU A 19 1.70 1.18 -7.82
C LEU A 19 0.89 0.44 -6.75
N LEU A 20 1.59 -0.10 -5.74
CA LEU A 20 0.95 -0.81 -4.65
C LEU A 20 -0.07 0.06 -3.91
N LEU A 21 0.32 1.28 -3.51
CA LEU A 21 -0.55 2.22 -2.79
C LEU A 21 -1.75 2.65 -3.65
N ARG A 22 -1.59 2.71 -4.97
CA ARG A 22 -2.71 2.98 -5.89
C ARG A 22 -3.69 1.80 -5.89
N ASP A 23 -3.19 0.58 -5.97
CA ASP A 23 -4.01 -0.62 -6.07
C ASP A 23 -4.72 -0.90 -4.72
N LEU A 24 -4.04 -0.66 -3.59
CA LEU A 24 -4.63 -0.64 -2.26
C LEU A 24 -5.81 0.34 -2.18
N LEU A 25 -5.63 1.59 -2.61
CA LEU A 25 -6.71 2.59 -2.62
C LEU A 25 -7.86 2.25 -3.59
N ALA A 26 -7.58 1.45 -4.63
CA ALA A 26 -8.60 0.96 -5.56
C ALA A 26 -9.32 -0.29 -5.04
N GLY A 27 -8.83 -0.94 -3.97
CA GLY A 27 -9.35 -2.20 -3.45
C GLY A 27 -9.05 -3.41 -4.37
N ASP A 28 -8.06 -3.29 -5.24
CA ASP A 28 -7.61 -4.35 -6.15
C ASP A 28 -6.65 -5.30 -5.41
N SER A 29 -7.24 -6.31 -4.76
CA SER A 29 -6.52 -7.30 -3.95
C SER A 29 -5.59 -8.18 -4.79
N ASP A 30 -6.00 -8.57 -5.99
CA ASP A 30 -5.19 -9.43 -6.88
C ASP A 30 -3.89 -8.72 -7.30
N SER A 31 -3.99 -7.47 -7.74
CA SER A 31 -2.82 -6.67 -8.13
C SER A 31 -1.96 -6.33 -6.90
N ALA A 32 -2.59 -5.99 -5.76
CA ALA A 32 -1.87 -5.72 -4.52
C ALA A 32 -1.05 -6.94 -4.05
N GLN A 33 -1.58 -8.16 -4.17
CA GLN A 33 -0.85 -9.39 -3.86
C GLN A 33 0.37 -9.58 -4.77
N ALA A 34 0.21 -9.36 -6.08
CA ALA A 34 1.31 -9.45 -7.04
C ALA A 34 2.43 -8.42 -6.78
N LEU A 35 2.08 -7.29 -6.15
CA LEU A 35 3.00 -6.22 -5.76
C LEU A 35 3.58 -6.38 -4.34
N GLY A 36 3.24 -7.45 -3.63
CA GLY A 36 3.85 -7.80 -2.34
C GLY A 36 3.12 -7.28 -1.10
N CYS A 37 1.81 -6.99 -1.18
CA CYS A 37 1.06 -6.50 -0.01
C CYS A 37 1.07 -7.45 1.20
N LEU A 38 1.33 -8.75 0.99
CA LEU A 38 1.35 -9.77 2.03
C LEU A 38 2.62 -9.72 2.91
N GLU A 39 3.66 -9.03 2.47
CA GLU A 39 4.90 -8.86 3.24
C GLU A 39 4.89 -7.62 4.14
N LEU A 40 3.77 -6.87 4.14
CA LEU A 40 3.64 -5.59 4.82
C LEU A 40 2.70 -5.68 6.01
N ASP A 41 3.02 -4.92 7.04
CA ASP A 41 2.11 -4.56 8.12
C ASP A 41 1.75 -3.07 8.06
N GLU A 42 0.77 -2.63 8.86
CA GLU A 42 0.32 -1.22 8.82
C GLU A 42 1.44 -0.21 9.13
N GLU A 43 2.38 -0.58 9.99
CA GLU A 43 3.50 0.26 10.40
C GLU A 43 4.47 0.54 9.24
N ASP A 44 4.60 -0.40 8.28
CA ASP A 44 5.46 -0.24 7.11
C ASP A 44 4.99 0.89 6.19
N LEU A 45 3.68 1.18 6.21
CA LEU A 45 3.07 2.24 5.43
C LEU A 45 2.97 3.59 6.17
N ALA A 46 3.50 3.68 7.40
CA ALA A 46 3.44 4.91 8.19
C ALA A 46 4.19 6.06 7.52
N LEU A 47 5.39 5.82 6.97
CA LEU A 47 6.15 6.84 6.26
C LEU A 47 5.46 7.24 4.95
N CYS A 48 4.87 6.29 4.22
CA CYS A 48 4.07 6.58 3.02
C CYS A 48 2.87 7.48 3.35
N THR A 49 2.19 7.21 4.46
CA THR A 49 1.09 8.06 4.96
C THR A 49 1.59 9.46 5.32
N PHE A 50 2.73 9.56 6.00
CA PHE A 50 3.33 10.83 6.40
C PHE A 50 3.67 11.74 5.19
N VAL A 51 4.29 11.18 4.15
CA VAL A 51 4.69 11.95 2.95
C VAL A 51 3.57 12.13 1.93
N CYS A 52 2.40 11.54 2.15
CA CYS A 52 1.28 11.61 1.22
C CYS A 52 0.71 13.03 1.12
N PRO A 53 0.67 13.65 -0.09
CA PRO A 53 0.06 14.96 -0.26
C PRO A 53 -1.47 14.90 -0.17
N GLY A 54 -2.07 13.77 -0.53
CA GLY A 54 -3.51 13.53 -0.48
C GLY A 54 -4.04 13.19 0.91
N LYS A 55 -3.15 13.05 1.91
CA LYS A 55 -3.51 12.70 3.30
C LYS A 55 -4.35 11.42 3.42
N TYR A 56 -4.10 10.46 2.54
CA TYR A 56 -4.63 9.11 2.68
C TYR A 56 -3.94 8.39 3.83
N GLU A 57 -4.71 7.64 4.60
CA GLU A 57 -4.18 6.73 5.62
C GLU A 57 -4.07 5.33 5.02
N TYR A 58 -2.85 4.88 4.76
CA TYR A 58 -2.63 3.61 4.06
C TYR A 58 -2.69 2.39 4.97
N ALA A 59 -2.43 2.57 6.27
CA ALA A 59 -2.57 1.52 7.29
C ALA A 59 -3.97 0.87 7.29
N PRO A 60 -5.08 1.62 7.50
CA PRO A 60 -6.41 1.01 7.49
C PRO A 60 -6.76 0.39 6.13
N VAL A 61 -6.32 0.99 5.03
CA VAL A 61 -6.56 0.47 3.67
C VAL A 61 -5.85 -0.87 3.46
N LEU A 62 -4.60 -1.01 3.92
CA LEU A 62 -3.88 -2.28 3.88
C LEU A 62 -4.63 -3.35 4.68
N ARG A 63 -5.07 -3.03 5.91
CA ARG A 63 -5.84 -3.97 6.74
C ARG A 63 -7.11 -4.44 6.05
N GLU A 64 -7.85 -3.55 5.40
CA GLU A 64 -9.06 -3.90 4.65
C GLU A 64 -8.75 -4.86 3.50
N VAL A 65 -7.68 -4.61 2.73
CA VAL A 65 -7.26 -5.49 1.64
C VAL A 65 -6.79 -6.85 2.16
N LEU A 66 -5.98 -6.89 3.22
CA LEU A 66 -5.53 -8.15 3.83
C LEU A 66 -6.70 -8.97 4.36
N THR A 67 -7.66 -8.31 5.02
CA THR A 67 -8.89 -8.96 5.52
C THR A 67 -9.74 -9.51 4.38
N LYS A 68 -9.84 -8.79 3.27
CA LYS A 68 -10.53 -9.25 2.06
C LYS A 68 -9.86 -10.50 1.48
N ILE A 69 -8.53 -10.48 1.37
CA ILE A 69 -7.75 -11.64 0.89
C ILE A 69 -7.96 -12.86 1.80
N GLU A 70 -7.97 -12.67 3.12
CA GLU A 70 -8.22 -13.76 4.08
C GLU A 70 -9.63 -14.38 3.92
N GLN A 71 -10.63 -13.59 3.52
CA GLN A 71 -12.00 -14.07 3.32
C GLN A 71 -12.21 -14.74 1.95
N GLU A 72 -11.45 -14.34 0.94
CA GLU A 72 -11.54 -14.84 -0.44
C GLU A 72 -10.63 -16.05 -0.72
N GLY A 73 -9.63 -16.30 0.14
CA GLY A 73 -8.69 -17.43 0.10
C GLY A 73 -9.18 -18.70 0.79
#